data_AF-A0A935BWD8-F1
#
_entry.id   AF-A0A935BWD8-F1
#
_cell.length_a   1.000
_cell.length_b   1.000
_cell.length_c   1.000
_cell.angle_alpha   90.00
_cell.angle_beta   90.00
_cell.angle_gamma   90.00
#
_symmetry.space_group_name_H-M   'P 1'
#
loop_
_entity.id
_entity.type
_entity.pdbx_description
1 polymer ?
#
loop_
_entity_poly.entity_id
_entity_poly.type
_entity_poly.pdbx_seq_one_letter_code
_entity_poly.pdbx_strand_id
1 'polypeptide(L)'
;MITTVLPVESQQPLGDKPSRTGGRTRSAIRAMNGMIATSQPLASAAGLRILQQGGNAVDAAVAAAAVLCVVEPMMVSPGGDLFALVWDAKKKELKALNASGRAPMAASIDALKQRGFKDMPDKGIHTVTVPGAVDGWGKLLERYGSMKLAQVLQPAIEYAEQGFPVTDVIAADWQLAGSFKDNPDFARTFLPNGKPLEPGDIFTNKNLANSLRKIAVEGPDAFYRGEIAAKIVKFANEQGGFHTLRDFAKQTSNWIDPISTTYRGHTVYELPPNTQGLAALEMLNILEGYDLKSLGQNSAEYLHLLIEAKKLAYADRAKQIADPDFYKAPLDRLLSKDYAAEQRKHIDPAKIYDPAQKDPRGGEDTVYLTVIDKDRNVVSFIQSIFSAFGSGLVAGDTGIVLHNRGAGFSFDPQHPNRLEGGKRPFHTLIPGMAFKDGRPWLSFGVMGGDMQAQGHVQVLLNLIDFGMDIQRAGEMPRFHHFDSGVALESAIGEDVRNTLKAKGHKLTMSPGSFGGYQAIMIDPISGALFAGSDLRKDGCAIGW
;
A
#
# COMPACT_ATOMS: atom_id res chain seq x y z
N MET A 1 -19.59 -32.37 -33.60
CA MET A 1 -18.68 -31.66 -32.66
C MET A 1 -19.54 -31.23 -31.49
N ILE A 2 -19.36 -31.88 -30.34
CA ILE A 2 -20.11 -31.60 -29.11
C ILE A 2 -19.39 -30.44 -28.44
N THR A 3 -19.99 -29.25 -28.46
CA THR A 3 -19.50 -28.09 -27.72
C THR A 3 -19.98 -28.21 -26.29
N THR A 4 -19.14 -28.76 -25.42
CA THR A 4 -19.41 -28.82 -23.97
C THR A 4 -19.20 -27.42 -23.40
N VAL A 5 -20.30 -26.69 -23.21
CA VAL A 5 -20.32 -25.49 -22.37
C VAL A 5 -20.14 -25.97 -20.93
N LEU A 6 -19.01 -25.64 -20.30
CA LEU A 6 -18.83 -25.90 -18.87
C LEU A 6 -19.86 -25.08 -18.09
N PRO A 7 -20.60 -25.67 -17.13
CA PRO A 7 -21.49 -24.90 -16.29
C PRO A 7 -20.65 -23.97 -15.39
N VAL A 8 -21.04 -22.71 -15.35
CA VAL A 8 -20.62 -21.80 -14.28
C VAL A 8 -21.26 -22.35 -13.01
N GLU A 9 -20.46 -23.03 -12.17
CA GLU A 9 -20.88 -23.32 -10.80
C GLU A 9 -21.16 -21.97 -10.13
N SER A 10 -22.44 -21.67 -9.91
CA SER A 10 -22.83 -20.70 -8.91
C SER A 10 -22.28 -21.24 -7.58
N GLN A 11 -21.23 -20.61 -7.04
CA GLN A 11 -20.70 -20.98 -5.75
C GLN A 11 -21.78 -20.73 -4.69
N GLN A 12 -22.59 -21.75 -4.42
CA GLN A 12 -23.21 -21.88 -3.11
C GLN A 12 -22.07 -21.89 -2.08
N PRO A 13 -22.25 -21.24 -0.92
CA PRO A 13 -21.26 -21.34 0.14
C PRO A 13 -20.98 -22.84 0.40
N LEU A 14 -19.71 -23.23 0.41
CA LEU A 14 -19.28 -24.64 0.59
C LEU A 14 -19.74 -25.27 1.92
N GLY A 15 -20.34 -24.49 2.83
CA GLY A 15 -20.97 -25.00 4.04
C GLY A 15 -22.04 -24.08 4.61
N ASP A 16 -23.04 -24.69 5.24
CA ASP A 16 -24.12 -24.00 5.94
C ASP A 16 -23.61 -23.41 7.26
N LYS A 17 -23.38 -22.09 7.29
CA LYS A 17 -22.99 -21.40 8.51
C LYS A 17 -24.21 -21.15 9.40
N PRO A 18 -24.11 -21.31 10.74
CA PRO A 18 -25.20 -20.98 11.67
C PRO A 18 -25.49 -19.47 11.76
N SER A 19 -24.69 -18.63 11.10
CA SER A 19 -24.82 -17.18 11.17
C SER A 19 -25.90 -16.64 10.23
N ARG A 20 -26.73 -15.71 10.73
CA ARG A 20 -27.75 -14.98 9.93
C ARG A 20 -27.17 -14.01 8.89
N THR A 21 -25.85 -13.78 8.90
CA THR A 21 -25.14 -12.89 7.98
C THR A 21 -24.50 -13.69 6.86
N GLY A 22 -25.15 -13.73 5.68
CA GLY A 22 -24.62 -14.35 4.47
C GLY A 22 -23.68 -13.42 3.67
N GLY A 23 -23.14 -13.93 2.56
CA GLY A 23 -22.36 -13.12 1.60
C GLY A 23 -20.93 -12.80 2.03
N ARG A 24 -20.32 -13.64 2.90
CA ARG A 24 -18.91 -13.57 3.26
C ARG A 24 -18.25 -14.94 3.41
N THR A 25 -17.02 -15.07 2.93
CA THR A 25 -16.19 -16.28 2.99
C THR A 25 -15.66 -16.52 4.39
N ARG A 26 -15.29 -15.47 5.14
CA ARG A 26 -14.80 -15.56 6.53
C ARG A 26 -15.69 -14.79 7.51
N SER A 27 -15.60 -15.13 8.80
CA SER A 27 -16.21 -14.32 9.86
C SER A 27 -15.27 -13.17 10.20
N ALA A 28 -15.83 -12.00 10.53
CA ALA A 28 -15.04 -10.92 11.13
C ALA A 28 -14.43 -11.40 12.47
N ILE A 29 -13.14 -11.16 12.65
CA ILE A 29 -12.42 -11.51 13.88
C ILE A 29 -12.79 -10.49 14.96
N ARG A 30 -12.95 -10.96 16.20
CA ARG A 30 -13.36 -10.13 17.34
C ARG A 30 -12.41 -10.32 18.50
N ALA A 31 -11.95 -9.22 19.10
CA ALA A 31 -11.05 -9.23 20.24
C ALA A 31 -11.30 -8.00 21.14
N MET A 32 -10.77 -8.02 22.36
CA MET A 32 -10.93 -6.91 23.31
C MET A 32 -9.64 -6.13 23.53
N ASN A 33 -8.51 -6.82 23.60
CA ASN A 33 -7.26 -6.21 24.05
C ASN A 33 -6.44 -5.77 22.85
N GLY A 34 -6.09 -6.68 21.96
CA GLY A 34 -5.21 -6.38 20.83
C GLY A 34 -5.72 -7.00 19.55
N MET A 35 -5.46 -6.34 18.42
CA MET A 35 -5.82 -6.83 17.10
C MET A 35 -4.77 -6.38 16.09
N ILE A 36 -4.38 -7.29 15.20
CA ILE A 36 -3.53 -7.02 14.04
C ILE A 36 -4.13 -7.67 12.80
N ALA A 37 -4.02 -7.00 11.66
CA ALA A 37 -4.41 -7.54 10.35
C ALA A 37 -3.33 -7.19 9.31
N THR A 38 -2.82 -8.21 8.60
CA THR A 38 -1.74 -8.09 7.62
C THR A 38 -1.96 -9.03 6.43
N SER A 39 -1.21 -8.82 5.34
CA SER A 39 -1.22 -9.65 4.13
C SER A 39 -0.60 -11.05 4.29
N GLN A 40 0.08 -11.34 5.40
CA GLN A 40 0.78 -12.62 5.59
C GLN A 40 0.61 -13.16 7.03
N PRO A 41 0.15 -14.41 7.24
CA PRO A 41 -0.17 -14.92 8.57
C PRO A 41 0.98 -14.91 9.59
N LEU A 42 2.23 -15.17 9.17
CA LEU A 42 3.43 -15.12 10.02
C LEU A 42 3.71 -13.70 10.51
N ALA A 43 3.46 -12.68 9.68
CA ALA A 43 3.56 -11.29 10.09
C ALA A 43 2.46 -10.90 11.09
N SER A 44 1.22 -11.35 10.87
CA SER A 44 0.14 -11.18 11.84
C SER A 44 0.47 -11.86 13.18
N ALA A 45 1.00 -13.09 13.15
CA ALA A 45 1.41 -13.81 14.35
C ALA A 45 2.57 -13.13 15.09
N ALA A 46 3.56 -12.61 14.37
CA ALA A 46 4.69 -11.88 14.95
C ALA A 46 4.24 -10.59 15.65
N GLY A 47 3.40 -9.78 15.00
CA GLY A 47 2.86 -8.58 15.63
C GLY A 47 1.97 -8.88 16.84
N LEU A 48 1.14 -9.93 16.77
CA LEU A 48 0.36 -10.39 17.92
C LEU A 48 1.25 -10.82 19.09
N ARG A 49 2.33 -11.56 18.81
CA ARG A 49 3.32 -11.96 19.82
C ARG A 49 3.94 -10.74 20.50
N ILE A 50 4.29 -9.70 19.76
CA ILE A 50 4.85 -8.45 20.31
C ILE A 50 3.85 -7.76 21.24
N LEU A 51 2.60 -7.64 20.80
CA LEU A 51 1.53 -7.14 21.65
C LEU A 51 1.45 -7.98 22.95
N GLN A 52 1.43 -9.33 22.86
CA GLN A 52 1.30 -10.22 24.03
C GLN A 52 2.50 -10.13 24.99
N GLN A 53 3.66 -9.75 24.48
CA GLN A 53 4.88 -9.51 25.26
C GLN A 53 4.89 -8.13 25.94
N GLY A 54 3.81 -7.36 25.82
CA GLY A 54 3.66 -6.04 26.44
C GLY A 54 4.03 -4.86 25.54
N GLY A 55 4.36 -5.12 24.27
CA GLY A 55 4.53 -4.07 23.27
C GLY A 55 3.20 -3.39 22.91
N ASN A 56 3.29 -2.20 22.35
CA ASN A 56 2.13 -1.42 21.92
C ASN A 56 1.87 -1.58 20.40
N ALA A 57 0.86 -0.88 19.88
CA ALA A 57 0.46 -0.97 18.47
C ALA A 57 1.60 -0.63 17.50
N VAL A 58 2.49 0.30 17.89
CA VAL A 58 3.63 0.72 17.07
C VAL A 58 4.73 -0.33 17.08
N ASP A 59 5.06 -0.90 18.25
CA ASP A 59 6.03 -2.00 18.34
C ASP A 59 5.61 -3.18 17.46
N ALA A 60 4.34 -3.56 17.55
CA ALA A 60 3.77 -4.66 16.78
C ALA A 60 3.69 -4.38 15.28
N ALA A 61 3.36 -3.14 14.88
CA ALA A 61 3.34 -2.73 13.48
C ALA A 61 4.74 -2.82 12.85
N VAL A 62 5.78 -2.33 13.54
CA VAL A 62 7.16 -2.39 13.05
C VAL A 62 7.68 -3.84 12.99
N ALA A 63 7.34 -4.67 13.98
CA ALA A 63 7.70 -6.10 13.95
C ALA A 63 7.06 -6.82 12.76
N ALA A 64 5.77 -6.62 12.54
CA ALA A 64 5.06 -7.20 11.40
C ALA A 64 5.63 -6.70 10.06
N ALA A 65 5.92 -5.40 9.93
CA ALA A 65 6.54 -4.82 8.74
C ALA A 65 7.92 -5.43 8.45
N ALA A 66 8.74 -5.63 9.48
CA ALA A 66 10.04 -6.27 9.34
C ALA A 66 9.92 -7.75 8.93
N VAL A 67 8.94 -8.49 9.46
CA VAL A 67 8.66 -9.87 9.04
C VAL A 67 8.20 -9.92 7.59
N LEU A 68 7.33 -8.99 7.16
CA LEU A 68 6.88 -8.90 5.76
C LEU A 68 8.04 -8.70 4.79
N CYS A 69 9.11 -7.99 5.18
CA CYS A 69 10.34 -7.88 4.38
C CYS A 69 11.05 -9.21 4.11
N VAL A 70 10.71 -10.25 4.87
CA VAL A 70 11.25 -11.61 4.75
C VAL A 70 10.26 -12.53 4.06
N VAL A 71 8.99 -12.49 4.49
CA VAL A 71 7.95 -13.45 4.06
C VAL A 71 7.17 -13.03 2.83
N GLU A 72 7.27 -11.76 2.42
CA GLU A 72 6.65 -11.19 1.22
C GLU A 72 7.66 -10.24 0.51
N PRO A 73 8.87 -10.74 0.15
CA PRO A 73 10.00 -9.89 -0.26
C PRO A 73 9.84 -9.28 -1.66
N MET A 74 8.89 -9.77 -2.46
CA MET A 74 8.50 -9.14 -3.72
C MET A 74 7.77 -7.81 -3.50
N MET A 75 7.11 -7.61 -2.35
CA MET A 75 6.30 -6.41 -2.09
C MET A 75 7.04 -5.39 -1.21
N VAL A 76 7.89 -5.84 -0.29
CA VAL A 76 8.59 -4.98 0.68
C VAL A 76 10.00 -5.43 1.01
N SER A 77 10.81 -4.46 1.44
CA SER A 77 12.19 -4.66 1.90
C SER A 77 12.61 -3.52 2.84
N PRO A 78 13.67 -3.67 3.66
CA PRO A 78 14.32 -2.52 4.30
C PRO A 78 14.83 -1.50 3.28
N GLY A 79 15.07 -1.93 2.03
CA GLY A 79 15.39 -1.08 0.88
C GLY A 79 14.18 -0.41 0.22
N GLY A 80 13.05 -0.33 0.94
CA GLY A 80 11.79 0.30 0.53
C GLY A 80 11.51 1.63 1.23
N ASP A 81 10.28 2.10 1.07
CA ASP A 81 9.72 3.29 1.73
C ASP A 81 8.48 2.91 2.53
N LEU A 82 8.15 3.69 3.57
CA LEU A 82 6.95 3.48 4.39
C LEU A 82 6.18 4.77 4.69
N PHE A 83 4.91 4.60 5.02
CA PHE A 83 4.03 5.64 5.51
C PHE A 83 3.13 5.09 6.63
N ALA A 84 2.77 5.95 7.59
CA ALA A 84 1.88 5.55 8.67
C ALA A 84 0.99 6.70 9.14
N LEU A 85 -0.23 6.35 9.57
CA LEU A 85 -1.06 7.16 10.48
C LEU A 85 -1.02 6.52 11.86
N VAL A 86 -0.70 7.32 12.87
CA VAL A 86 -0.59 6.88 14.26
C VAL A 86 -1.49 7.72 15.15
N TRP A 87 -2.43 7.07 15.82
CA TRP A 87 -3.24 7.64 16.88
C TRP A 87 -2.67 7.23 18.23
N ASP A 88 -2.25 8.24 19.01
CA ASP A 88 -1.89 8.09 20.42
C ASP A 88 -3.13 8.37 21.27
N ALA A 89 -3.72 7.32 21.85
CA ALA A 89 -4.98 7.43 22.59
C ALA A 89 -4.84 8.22 23.89
N LYS A 90 -3.66 8.17 24.51
CA LYS A 90 -3.37 8.90 25.74
C LYS A 90 -3.29 10.39 25.47
N LYS A 91 -2.60 10.79 24.40
CA LYS A 91 -2.48 12.20 23.99
C LYS A 91 -3.67 12.71 23.18
N LYS A 92 -4.52 11.81 22.67
CA LYS A 92 -5.59 12.11 21.71
C LYS A 92 -5.06 12.84 20.49
N GLU A 93 -3.93 12.36 19.97
CA GLU A 93 -3.20 12.96 18.86
C GLU A 93 -3.16 12.00 17.68
N LEU A 94 -3.54 12.48 16.49
CA LEU A 94 -3.30 11.80 15.22
C LEU A 94 -2.10 12.46 14.53
N LYS A 95 -1.09 11.68 14.15
CA LYS A 95 0.04 12.13 13.32
C LYS A 95 0.30 11.20 12.16
N ALA A 96 0.84 11.77 11.09
CA ALA A 96 1.29 11.02 9.93
C ALA A 96 2.82 10.98 9.88
N LEU A 97 3.38 9.85 9.46
CA LEU A 97 4.80 9.71 9.14
C LEU A 97 4.98 9.52 7.63
N ASN A 98 5.78 10.39 7.02
CA ASN A 98 6.28 10.23 5.66
C ASN A 98 7.74 9.78 5.73
N ALA A 99 7.97 8.49 5.47
CA ALA A 99 9.29 7.90 5.39
C ALA A 99 9.60 7.46 3.95
N SER A 100 9.34 8.36 2.99
CA SER A 100 9.76 8.17 1.60
C SER A 100 11.14 8.75 1.31
N GLY A 101 11.84 8.06 0.42
CA GLY A 101 13.19 8.35 -0.01
C GLY A 101 13.31 9.54 -0.94
N ARG A 102 14.40 10.30 -0.79
CA ARG A 102 14.76 11.39 -1.70
C ARG A 102 15.67 10.89 -2.82
N ALA A 103 15.47 11.43 -4.03
CA ALA A 103 16.39 11.21 -5.14
C ALA A 103 17.81 11.65 -4.74
N PRO A 104 18.87 10.93 -5.17
CA PRO A 104 20.24 11.38 -4.95
C PRO A 104 20.43 12.82 -5.44
N MET A 105 21.24 13.62 -4.75
CA MET A 105 21.37 15.05 -5.06
C MET A 105 21.84 15.34 -6.49
N ALA A 106 22.58 14.41 -7.12
CA ALA A 106 23.07 14.55 -8.49
C ALA A 106 22.07 14.06 -9.56
N ALA A 107 20.92 13.50 -9.18
CA ALA A 107 19.92 13.03 -10.13
C ALA A 107 19.15 14.21 -10.76
N SER A 108 19.05 14.22 -12.09
CA SER A 108 18.23 15.18 -12.83
C SER A 108 17.82 14.59 -14.18
N ILE A 109 16.78 15.17 -14.80
CA ILE A 109 16.37 14.81 -16.17
C ILE A 109 17.55 14.95 -17.14
N ASP A 110 18.32 16.04 -17.04
CA ASP A 110 19.45 16.29 -17.94
C ASP A 110 20.58 15.28 -17.73
N ALA A 111 20.87 14.89 -16.49
CA ALA A 111 21.86 13.86 -16.19
C ALA A 111 21.45 12.49 -16.76
N LEU A 112 20.15 12.17 -16.76
CA LEU A 112 19.64 10.96 -17.42
C LEU A 112 19.69 11.08 -18.95
N LYS A 113 19.33 12.22 -19.54
CA LYS A 113 19.45 12.46 -20.99
C LYS A 113 20.90 12.31 -21.48
N GLN A 114 21.87 12.82 -20.73
CA GLN A 114 23.31 12.65 -21.03
C GLN A 114 23.75 11.18 -21.05
N ARG A 115 23.00 10.30 -20.38
CA ARG A 115 23.21 8.84 -20.35
C ARG A 115 22.33 8.09 -21.35
N GLY A 116 21.65 8.81 -22.25
CA GLY A 116 20.86 8.23 -23.34
C GLY A 116 19.41 7.89 -22.99
N PHE A 117 18.93 8.22 -21.79
CA PHE A 117 17.52 8.01 -21.44
C PHE A 117 16.62 9.01 -22.17
N LYS A 118 15.52 8.51 -22.74
CA LYS A 118 14.50 9.31 -23.42
C LYS A 118 13.25 9.55 -22.57
N ASP A 119 13.06 8.68 -21.57
CA ASP A 119 11.99 8.71 -20.58
C ASP A 119 12.55 8.26 -19.24
N MET A 120 11.78 8.41 -18.16
CA MET A 120 12.13 7.77 -16.89
C MET A 120 12.18 6.24 -17.08
N PRO A 121 13.24 5.54 -16.62
CA PRO A 121 13.28 4.09 -16.65
C PRO A 121 12.31 3.47 -15.64
N ASP A 122 11.87 2.23 -15.89
CA ASP A 122 11.00 1.49 -14.97
C ASP A 122 11.79 0.68 -13.93
N LYS A 123 13.02 0.27 -14.26
CA LYS A 123 13.88 -0.59 -13.44
C LYS A 123 15.33 -0.09 -13.46
N GLY A 124 16.17 -0.70 -12.62
CA GLY A 124 17.61 -0.40 -12.54
C GLY A 124 17.95 0.74 -11.59
N ILE A 125 19.24 1.09 -11.50
CA ILE A 125 19.74 1.91 -10.39
C ILE A 125 19.24 3.36 -10.42
N HIS A 126 18.84 3.88 -11.59
CA HIS A 126 18.35 5.25 -11.73
C HIS A 126 16.92 5.45 -11.20
N THR A 127 16.20 4.36 -10.94
CA THR A 127 14.89 4.40 -10.29
C THR A 127 14.98 4.24 -8.77
N VAL A 128 16.17 4.00 -8.24
CA VAL A 128 16.40 3.93 -6.79
C VAL A 128 16.57 5.36 -6.26
N THR A 129 15.74 5.70 -5.27
CA THR A 129 15.93 6.85 -4.36
C THR A 129 16.48 6.31 -3.04
N VAL A 130 16.92 7.17 -2.12
CA VAL A 130 17.49 6.69 -0.85
C VAL A 130 16.40 6.06 0.02
N PRO A 131 16.42 4.74 0.32
CA PRO A 131 15.30 4.08 0.98
C PRO A 131 14.96 4.66 2.35
N GLY A 132 13.67 4.90 2.63
CA GLY A 132 13.21 5.53 3.86
C GLY A 132 12.69 4.57 4.94
N ALA A 133 12.44 3.30 4.63
CA ALA A 133 11.74 2.39 5.55
C ALA A 133 12.46 2.20 6.91
N VAL A 134 13.78 2.01 6.93
CA VAL A 134 14.52 1.76 8.18
C VAL A 134 14.52 2.98 9.10
N ASP A 135 14.68 4.20 8.55
CA ASP A 135 14.56 5.43 9.34
C ASP A 135 13.12 5.58 9.88
N GLY A 136 12.12 5.26 9.06
CA GLY A 136 10.72 5.27 9.48
C GLY A 136 10.44 4.32 10.65
N TRP A 137 10.96 3.09 10.63
CA TRP A 137 10.87 2.15 11.76
C TRP A 137 11.50 2.74 13.02
N GLY A 138 12.69 3.34 12.89
CA GLY A 138 13.37 4.03 13.98
C GLY A 138 12.53 5.15 14.59
N LYS A 139 12.00 6.06 13.76
CA LYS A 139 11.20 7.21 14.22
C LYS A 139 9.87 6.82 14.85
N LEU A 140 9.23 5.76 14.34
CA LEU A 140 8.02 5.20 14.94
C LEU A 140 8.29 4.72 16.36
N LEU A 141 9.33 3.89 16.54
CA LEU A 141 9.69 3.36 17.85
C LEU A 141 10.19 4.45 18.80
N GLU A 142 10.98 5.40 18.32
CA GLU A 142 11.48 6.52 19.12
C GLU A 142 10.33 7.36 19.70
N ARG A 143 9.34 7.71 18.87
CA ARG A 143 8.27 8.63 19.29
C ARG A 143 7.13 7.93 20.03
N TYR A 144 6.78 6.72 19.62
CA TYR A 144 5.57 6.04 20.07
C TYR A 144 5.80 4.58 20.50
N GLY A 145 6.98 4.00 20.29
CA GLY A 145 7.28 2.63 20.71
C GLY A 145 7.47 2.49 22.22
N SER A 146 7.41 1.25 22.68
CA SER A 146 7.70 0.87 24.07
C SER A 146 8.74 -0.23 24.20
N MET A 147 9.14 -0.84 23.07
CA MET A 147 10.18 -1.88 23.01
C MET A 147 11.42 -1.40 22.27
N LYS A 148 12.55 -2.05 22.53
CA LYS A 148 13.80 -1.78 21.79
C LYS A 148 13.70 -2.34 20.37
N LEU A 149 14.34 -1.67 19.41
CA LEU A 149 14.42 -2.12 18.02
C LEU A 149 14.90 -3.57 17.90
N ALA A 150 15.87 -3.99 18.73
CA ALA A 150 16.33 -5.38 18.76
C ALA A 150 15.24 -6.40 19.10
N GLN A 151 14.31 -6.07 20.01
CA GLN A 151 13.20 -6.95 20.37
C GLN A 151 12.18 -7.02 19.24
N VAL A 152 11.90 -5.87 18.62
CA VAL A 152 10.91 -5.71 17.54
C VAL A 152 11.37 -6.42 16.25
N LEU A 153 12.66 -6.36 15.91
CA LEU A 153 13.21 -7.00 14.70
C LEU A 153 13.52 -8.49 14.89
N GLN A 154 13.54 -9.00 16.12
CA GLN A 154 13.91 -10.38 16.41
C GLN A 154 13.11 -11.43 15.62
N PRO A 155 11.77 -11.34 15.47
CA PRO A 155 11.01 -12.31 14.67
C PRO A 155 11.43 -12.33 13.19
N ALA A 156 11.73 -11.17 12.61
CA ALA A 156 12.18 -11.09 11.22
C ALA A 156 13.57 -11.72 11.03
N ILE A 157 14.48 -11.51 11.99
CA ILE A 157 15.81 -12.15 12.01
C ILE A 157 15.65 -13.67 12.08
N GLU A 158 14.77 -14.19 12.95
CA GLU A 158 14.47 -15.61 13.08
C GLU A 158 13.98 -16.22 11.77
N TYR A 159 12.96 -15.63 11.13
CA TYR A 159 12.45 -16.12 9.86
C TYR A 159 13.47 -16.02 8.72
N ALA A 160 14.30 -14.97 8.67
CA ALA A 160 15.30 -14.82 7.63
C ALA A 160 16.44 -15.85 7.76
N GLU A 161 16.79 -16.23 9.00
CA GLU A 161 17.89 -17.16 9.29
C GLU A 161 17.45 -18.63 9.24
N GLN A 162 16.30 -18.96 9.83
CA GLN A 162 15.79 -20.33 9.97
C GLN A 162 14.88 -20.74 8.80
N GLY A 163 14.25 -19.75 8.17
CA GLY A 163 13.37 -19.92 7.02
C GLY A 163 11.90 -20.10 7.36
N PHE A 164 11.08 -20.12 6.31
CA PHE A 164 9.64 -20.31 6.38
C PHE A 164 9.13 -21.02 5.11
N PRO A 165 8.00 -21.74 5.18
CA PRO A 165 7.34 -22.30 4.01
C PRO A 165 6.64 -21.20 3.21
N VAL A 166 6.95 -21.12 1.91
CA VAL A 166 6.31 -20.17 0.99
C VAL A 166 4.83 -20.54 0.80
N THR A 167 3.94 -19.55 0.93
CA THR A 167 2.48 -19.71 0.79
C THR A 167 2.03 -19.56 -0.66
N ASP A 168 0.78 -19.95 -0.97
CA ASP A 168 0.31 -20.06 -2.35
C ASP A 168 0.33 -18.73 -3.13
N VAL A 169 -0.19 -17.64 -2.56
CA VAL A 169 -0.18 -16.32 -3.22
C VAL A 169 1.25 -15.79 -3.32
N ILE A 170 2.02 -15.97 -2.25
CA ILE A 170 3.44 -15.57 -2.21
C ILE A 170 4.26 -16.30 -3.28
N ALA A 171 4.06 -17.61 -3.49
CA ALA A 171 4.72 -18.37 -4.54
C ALA A 171 4.32 -17.90 -5.94
N ALA A 172 3.03 -17.61 -6.16
CA ALA A 172 2.54 -17.09 -7.43
C ALA A 172 3.22 -15.75 -7.80
N ASP A 173 3.31 -14.83 -6.85
CA ASP A 173 4.00 -13.54 -7.04
C ASP A 173 5.53 -13.74 -7.13
N TRP A 174 6.09 -14.76 -6.48
CA TRP A 174 7.53 -15.07 -6.54
C TRP A 174 8.00 -15.44 -7.95
N GLN A 175 7.12 -15.96 -8.81
CA GLN A 175 7.47 -16.30 -10.20
C GLN A 175 8.02 -15.10 -10.97
N LEU A 176 7.64 -13.87 -10.59
CA LEU A 176 8.18 -12.63 -11.16
C LEU A 176 9.69 -12.48 -10.96
N ALA A 177 10.28 -13.15 -9.96
CA ALA A 177 11.73 -13.20 -9.72
C ALA A 177 12.51 -13.70 -10.95
N GLY A 178 11.89 -14.56 -11.77
CA GLY A 178 12.51 -15.08 -13.00
C GLY A 178 12.89 -13.98 -14.00
N SER A 179 12.24 -12.82 -13.94
CA SER A 179 12.53 -11.65 -14.79
C SER A 179 13.86 -10.97 -14.44
N PHE A 180 14.47 -11.32 -13.32
CA PHE A 180 15.68 -10.71 -12.79
C PHE A 180 16.85 -11.71 -12.66
N LYS A 181 16.72 -12.89 -13.28
CA LYS A 181 17.73 -13.97 -13.23
C LYS A 181 19.13 -13.54 -13.71
N ASP A 182 19.18 -12.53 -14.59
CA ASP A 182 20.44 -12.04 -15.16
C ASP A 182 21.17 -11.06 -14.22
N ASN A 183 20.57 -10.67 -13.09
CA ASN A 183 21.27 -9.98 -12.02
C ASN A 183 21.84 -11.00 -11.02
N PRO A 184 23.18 -11.18 -10.93
CA PRO A 184 23.80 -12.23 -10.11
C PRO A 184 23.47 -12.14 -8.62
N ASP A 185 23.47 -10.94 -8.04
CA ASP A 185 23.21 -10.75 -6.61
C ASP A 185 21.73 -10.97 -6.28
N PHE A 186 20.84 -10.60 -7.19
CA PHE A 186 19.42 -10.90 -7.09
C PHE A 186 19.16 -12.40 -7.20
N ALA A 187 19.67 -13.05 -8.24
CA ALA A 187 19.48 -14.47 -8.50
C ALA A 187 20.01 -15.32 -7.34
N ARG A 188 21.20 -14.99 -6.79
CA ARG A 188 21.75 -15.65 -5.61
C ARG A 188 20.84 -15.54 -4.38
N THR A 189 20.06 -14.47 -4.27
CA THR A 189 19.20 -14.20 -3.12
C THR A 189 17.80 -14.80 -3.28
N PHE A 190 17.15 -14.63 -4.43
CA PHE A 190 15.72 -14.94 -4.61
C PHE A 190 15.43 -16.08 -5.59
N LEU A 191 16.45 -16.63 -6.25
CA LEU A 191 16.35 -17.80 -7.14
C LEU A 191 17.27 -18.93 -6.62
N PRO A 192 17.02 -19.48 -5.42
CA PRO A 192 17.79 -20.62 -4.93
C PRO A 192 17.70 -21.76 -5.94
N ASN A 193 18.83 -22.38 -6.25
CA ASN A 193 18.95 -23.39 -7.32
C ASN A 193 18.58 -22.87 -8.74
N GLY A 194 18.57 -21.55 -8.95
CA GLY A 194 18.35 -20.91 -10.24
C GLY A 194 16.88 -20.85 -10.69
N LYS A 195 15.92 -21.11 -9.80
CA LYS A 195 14.48 -21.09 -10.12
C LYS A 195 13.67 -20.30 -9.09
N PRO A 196 12.52 -19.73 -9.47
CA PRO A 196 11.54 -19.22 -8.52
C PRO A 196 11.06 -20.32 -7.56
N LEU A 197 10.56 -19.90 -6.40
CA LEU A 197 10.03 -20.81 -5.37
C LEU A 197 8.58 -21.21 -5.64
N GLU A 198 8.25 -22.43 -5.26
CA GLU A 198 6.91 -23.01 -5.34
C GLU A 198 6.25 -23.08 -3.95
N PRO A 199 4.91 -23.27 -3.87
CA PRO A 199 4.24 -23.43 -2.60
C PRO A 199 4.85 -24.56 -1.74
N GLY A 200 5.13 -24.24 -0.47
CA GLY A 200 5.73 -25.17 0.49
C GLY A 200 7.26 -25.22 0.49
N ASP A 201 7.94 -24.65 -0.52
CA ASP A 201 9.39 -24.52 -0.49
C ASP A 201 9.85 -23.71 0.73
N ILE A 202 11.00 -24.05 1.29
CA ILE A 202 11.58 -23.32 2.42
C ILE A 202 12.52 -22.23 1.90
N PHE A 203 12.16 -20.97 2.14
CA PHE A 203 13.04 -19.83 1.82
C PHE A 203 13.88 -19.43 3.02
N THR A 204 15.15 -19.10 2.81
CA THR A 204 16.03 -18.45 3.80
C THR A 204 16.77 -17.29 3.15
N ASN A 205 17.04 -16.23 3.93
CA ASN A 205 17.84 -15.09 3.50
C ASN A 205 18.79 -14.66 4.63
N LYS A 206 19.85 -15.45 4.83
CA LYS A 206 20.85 -15.23 5.89
C LYS A 206 21.56 -13.87 5.78
N ASN A 207 21.70 -13.37 4.56
CA ASN A 207 22.25 -12.04 4.30
C ASN A 207 21.35 -10.94 4.87
N LEU A 208 20.04 -11.03 4.63
CA LEU A 208 19.06 -10.12 5.25
C LEU A 208 19.04 -10.28 6.77
N ALA A 209 19.13 -11.51 7.30
CA ALA A 209 19.21 -11.73 8.75
C ALA A 209 20.42 -10.99 9.37
N ASN A 210 21.58 -11.02 8.71
CA ASN A 210 22.77 -10.29 9.16
C ASN A 210 22.57 -8.77 9.10
N SER A 211 21.97 -8.25 8.03
CA SER A 211 21.65 -6.84 7.89
C SER A 211 20.66 -6.36 8.97
N LEU A 212 19.59 -7.13 9.22
CA LEU A 212 18.62 -6.85 10.28
C LEU A 212 19.26 -6.92 11.67
N ARG A 213 20.19 -7.86 11.91
CA ARG A 213 20.92 -7.95 13.18
C ARG A 213 21.82 -6.72 13.42
N LYS A 214 22.48 -6.21 12.39
CA LYS A 214 23.23 -4.94 12.48
C LYS A 214 22.31 -3.78 12.84
N ILE A 215 21.18 -3.65 12.14
CA ILE A 215 20.16 -2.61 12.43
C ILE A 215 19.60 -2.75 13.85
N ALA A 216 19.33 -3.98 14.31
CA ALA A 216 18.84 -4.25 15.66
C ALA A 216 19.82 -3.78 16.76
N VAL A 217 21.13 -3.93 16.53
CA VAL A 217 22.17 -3.61 17.53
C VAL A 217 22.61 -2.14 17.46
N GLU A 218 22.86 -1.64 16.25
CA GLU A 218 23.45 -0.32 16.01
C GLU A 218 22.39 0.77 15.74
N GLY A 219 21.12 0.38 15.60
CA GLY A 219 20.03 1.27 15.24
C GLY A 219 19.94 1.54 13.73
N PRO A 220 19.06 2.47 13.31
CA PRO A 220 18.89 2.84 11.90
C PRO A 220 20.19 3.30 11.23
N ASP A 221 21.12 3.87 11.98
CA ASP A 221 22.41 4.35 11.46
C ASP A 221 23.27 3.25 10.83
N ALA A 222 23.11 1.97 11.19
CA ALA A 222 23.75 0.87 10.47
C ALA A 222 23.37 0.84 8.97
N PHE A 223 22.15 1.24 8.65
CA PHE A 223 21.65 1.31 7.27
C PHE A 223 22.14 2.56 6.54
N TYR A 224 22.18 3.72 7.21
CA TYR A 224 22.40 5.03 6.56
C TYR A 224 23.83 5.57 6.67
N ARG A 225 24.59 5.15 7.67
CA ARG A 225 25.94 5.64 7.99
C ARG A 225 26.96 4.51 8.16
N GLY A 226 26.50 3.26 8.19
CA GLY A 226 27.32 2.07 8.38
C GLY A 226 27.70 1.34 7.09
N GLU A 227 28.08 0.08 7.26
CA GLU A 227 28.55 -0.80 6.19
C GLU A 227 27.48 -1.05 5.11
N ILE A 228 26.19 -1.07 5.47
CA ILE A 228 25.09 -1.29 4.52
C ILE A 228 25.03 -0.13 3.52
N ALA A 229 25.08 1.13 3.99
CA ALA A 229 25.16 2.30 3.11
C ALA A 229 26.37 2.23 2.18
N ALA A 230 27.54 1.87 2.71
CA ALA A 230 28.76 1.75 1.91
C ALA A 230 28.64 0.71 0.80
N LYS A 231 28.05 -0.46 1.09
CA LYS A 231 27.79 -1.51 0.09
C LYS A 231 26.80 -1.05 -0.97
N ILE A 232 25.69 -0.42 -0.57
CA ILE A 232 24.68 0.07 -1.52
C ILE A 232 25.27 1.16 -2.41
N VAL A 233 26.00 2.14 -1.86
CA VAL A 233 26.61 3.23 -2.62
C VAL A 233 27.68 2.71 -3.58
N LYS A 234 28.53 1.78 -3.15
CA LYS A 234 29.53 1.15 -4.02
C LYS A 234 28.84 0.45 -5.20
N PHE A 235 27.87 -0.43 -4.91
CA PHE A 235 27.12 -1.14 -5.94
C PHE A 235 26.38 -0.17 -6.87
N ALA A 236 25.75 0.86 -6.32
CA ALA A 236 25.06 1.88 -7.10
C ALA A 236 26.00 2.55 -8.10
N ASN A 237 27.21 2.94 -7.67
CA ASN A 237 28.20 3.57 -8.55
C ASN A 237 28.72 2.61 -9.65
N GLU A 238 28.89 1.33 -9.33
CA GLU A 238 29.24 0.29 -10.32
C GLU A 238 28.14 0.12 -11.39
N GLN A 239 26.87 0.30 -11.01
CA GLN A 239 25.72 0.33 -11.93
C GLN A 239 25.52 1.69 -12.62
N GLY A 240 26.41 2.66 -12.38
CA GLY A 240 26.34 4.00 -12.92
C GLY A 240 25.39 4.95 -12.17
N GLY A 241 24.84 4.58 -11.02
CA GLY A 241 23.95 5.41 -10.20
C GLY A 241 24.53 6.75 -9.73
N PHE A 242 23.69 7.56 -9.07
CA PHE A 242 24.05 8.90 -8.56
C PHE A 242 24.25 8.94 -7.04
N HIS A 243 24.15 7.79 -6.38
CA HIS A 243 24.06 7.69 -4.93
C HIS A 243 25.39 7.99 -4.26
N THR A 244 25.37 8.77 -3.20
CA THR A 244 26.53 9.04 -2.34
C THR A 244 26.23 8.68 -0.90
N LEU A 245 27.28 8.44 -0.09
CA LEU A 245 27.13 8.27 1.36
C LEU A 245 26.50 9.51 2.01
N ARG A 246 26.66 10.70 1.42
CA ARG A 246 26.04 11.93 1.91
C ARG A 246 24.54 11.94 1.68
N ASP A 247 24.05 11.36 0.58
CA ASP A 247 22.61 11.22 0.34
C ASP A 247 21.99 10.30 1.40
N PHE A 248 22.64 9.17 1.70
CA PHE A 248 22.22 8.25 2.76
C PHE A 248 22.24 8.91 4.14
N ALA A 249 23.33 9.58 4.51
CA ALA A 249 23.47 10.21 5.83
C ALA A 249 22.48 11.37 6.07
N LYS A 250 21.90 11.94 5.02
CA LYS A 250 20.89 13.02 5.06
C LYS A 250 19.45 12.51 5.02
N GLN A 251 19.23 11.23 4.69
CA GLN A 251 17.88 10.70 4.62
C GLN A 251 17.20 10.77 5.99
N THR A 252 15.97 11.23 6.00
CA THR A 252 15.16 11.32 7.21
C THR A 252 13.67 11.37 6.87
N SER A 253 12.87 10.74 7.71
CA SER A 253 11.41 10.71 7.66
C SER A 253 10.83 11.94 8.34
N ASN A 254 9.63 12.36 7.93
CA ASN A 254 9.00 13.56 8.45
C ASN A 254 7.68 13.22 9.14
N TRP A 255 7.54 13.69 10.38
CA TRP A 255 6.24 13.79 11.04
C TRP A 255 5.50 14.98 10.46
N ILE A 256 4.30 14.72 9.93
CA ILE A 256 3.46 15.71 9.25
C ILE A 256 2.01 15.59 9.75
N ASP A 257 1.23 16.62 9.47
CA ASP A 257 -0.20 16.61 9.74
C ASP A 257 -0.93 15.89 8.58
N PRO A 258 -1.87 14.98 8.88
CA PRO A 258 -2.70 14.35 7.86
C PRO A 258 -3.66 15.38 7.25
N ILE A 259 -4.12 15.09 6.04
CA ILE A 259 -5.25 15.80 5.42
C ILE A 259 -6.53 15.01 5.65
N SER A 260 -7.68 15.67 5.55
CA SER A 260 -8.95 15.02 5.80
C SER A 260 -10.11 15.61 5.02
N THR A 261 -11.22 14.87 5.00
CA THR A 261 -12.54 15.39 4.69
C THR A 261 -13.60 14.76 5.57
N THR A 262 -14.77 15.39 5.64
CA THR A 262 -15.97 14.77 6.22
C THR A 262 -16.71 13.95 5.17
N TYR A 263 -17.24 12.80 5.58
CA TYR A 263 -18.10 11.97 4.74
C TYR A 263 -19.20 11.35 5.61
N ARG A 264 -20.44 11.84 5.46
CA ARG A 264 -21.64 11.30 6.13
C ARG A 264 -21.44 11.03 7.64
N GLY A 265 -21.00 12.05 8.37
CA GLY A 265 -20.78 11.97 9.83
C GLY A 265 -19.46 11.32 10.27
N HIS A 266 -18.61 10.92 9.32
CA HIS A 266 -17.25 10.46 9.59
C HIS A 266 -16.24 11.51 9.15
N THR A 267 -15.05 11.52 9.77
CA THR A 267 -13.89 12.26 9.27
C THR A 267 -12.86 11.26 8.77
N VAL A 268 -12.54 11.30 7.48
CA VAL A 268 -11.59 10.39 6.85
C VAL A 268 -10.26 11.09 6.70
N TYR A 269 -9.20 10.46 7.19
CA TYR A 269 -7.83 10.95 7.18
C TYR A 269 -6.98 10.13 6.23
N GLU A 270 -6.16 10.85 5.48
CA GLU A 270 -5.15 10.33 4.57
C GLU A 270 -3.87 11.16 4.71
N LEU A 271 -2.78 10.70 4.10
CA LEU A 271 -1.57 11.50 4.03
C LEU A 271 -1.64 12.59 2.96
N PRO A 272 -0.98 13.74 3.17
CA PRO A 272 -0.84 14.76 2.13
C PRO A 272 0.12 14.30 1.01
N PRO A 273 0.27 15.09 -0.06
CA PRO A 273 1.37 14.95 -1.01
C PRO A 273 2.73 14.81 -0.29
N ASN A 274 3.66 14.00 -0.77
CA ASN A 274 3.76 13.35 -2.09
C ASN A 274 2.95 12.06 -2.27
N THR A 275 2.06 11.69 -1.33
CA THR A 275 1.17 10.53 -1.49
C THR A 275 -0.07 10.84 -2.31
N GLN A 276 -0.80 9.80 -2.74
CA GLN A 276 -2.07 9.94 -3.47
C GLN A 276 -3.33 10.02 -2.58
N GLY A 277 -3.19 10.26 -1.27
CA GLY A 277 -4.31 10.28 -0.33
C GLY A 277 -5.40 11.29 -0.67
N LEU A 278 -4.98 12.42 -1.27
CA LEU A 278 -5.86 13.44 -1.81
C LEU A 278 -6.95 12.87 -2.74
N ALA A 279 -6.61 11.93 -3.61
CA ALA A 279 -7.56 11.38 -4.58
C ALA A 279 -8.72 10.64 -3.89
N ALA A 280 -8.46 9.91 -2.81
CA ALA A 280 -9.50 9.22 -2.05
C ALA A 280 -10.46 10.24 -1.40
N LEU A 281 -9.91 11.29 -0.77
CA LEU A 281 -10.71 12.33 -0.11
C LEU A 281 -11.54 13.14 -1.12
N GLU A 282 -10.97 13.45 -2.29
CA GLU A 282 -11.67 14.15 -3.37
C GLU A 282 -12.82 13.29 -3.93
N MET A 283 -12.58 12.01 -4.18
CA MET A 283 -13.63 11.06 -4.59
C MET A 283 -14.78 11.02 -3.57
N LEU A 284 -14.48 10.96 -2.27
CA LEU A 284 -15.51 10.99 -1.22
C LEU A 284 -16.31 12.29 -1.26
N ASN A 285 -15.65 13.44 -1.46
CA ASN A 285 -16.33 14.73 -1.57
C ASN A 285 -17.28 14.80 -2.77
N ILE A 286 -16.86 14.27 -3.92
CA ILE A 286 -17.70 14.20 -5.12
C ILE A 286 -18.90 13.28 -4.85
N LEU A 287 -18.67 12.11 -4.28
CA LEU A 287 -19.70 11.08 -4.09
C LEU A 287 -20.69 11.39 -2.97
N GLU A 288 -20.34 12.25 -2.00
CA GLU A 288 -21.23 12.62 -0.89
C GLU A 288 -22.54 13.26 -1.36
N GLY A 289 -22.51 13.92 -2.52
CA GLY A 289 -23.67 14.58 -3.13
C GLY A 289 -24.71 13.66 -3.78
N TYR A 290 -24.50 12.34 -3.77
CA TYR A 290 -25.40 11.36 -4.38
C TYR A 290 -26.00 10.41 -3.34
N ASP A 291 -27.19 9.88 -3.60
CA ASP A 291 -27.76 8.78 -2.83
C ASP A 291 -27.29 7.43 -3.40
N LEU A 292 -26.11 7.00 -2.96
CA LEU A 292 -25.47 5.77 -3.44
C LEU A 292 -26.26 4.52 -3.05
N LYS A 293 -27.02 4.58 -1.96
CA LYS A 293 -27.79 3.45 -1.46
C LYS A 293 -28.94 3.11 -2.40
N SER A 294 -29.65 4.12 -2.91
CA SER A 294 -30.75 3.90 -3.87
C SER A 294 -30.28 3.42 -5.25
N LEU A 295 -29.02 3.70 -5.63
CA LEU A 295 -28.44 3.14 -6.86
C LEU A 295 -28.24 1.62 -6.79
N GLY A 296 -28.12 1.05 -5.58
CA GLY A 296 -27.84 -0.36 -5.37
C GLY A 296 -26.35 -0.69 -5.51
N GLN A 297 -25.83 -1.47 -4.56
CA GLN A 297 -24.42 -1.83 -4.53
C GLN A 297 -24.03 -2.62 -5.79
N ASN A 298 -22.93 -2.20 -6.44
CA ASN A 298 -22.42 -2.80 -7.68
C ASN A 298 -23.42 -2.83 -8.86
N SER A 299 -24.46 -1.99 -8.85
CA SER A 299 -25.24 -1.72 -10.06
C SER A 299 -24.41 -1.00 -11.12
N ALA A 300 -24.88 -0.99 -12.36
CA ALA A 300 -24.17 -0.29 -13.45
C ALA A 300 -24.12 1.22 -13.22
N GLU A 301 -25.19 1.81 -12.68
CA GLU A 301 -25.30 3.23 -12.34
C GLU A 301 -24.33 3.60 -11.22
N TYR A 302 -24.26 2.76 -10.17
CA TYR A 302 -23.32 2.92 -9.08
C TYR A 302 -21.87 2.86 -9.58
N LEU A 303 -21.52 1.80 -10.32
CA LEU A 303 -20.14 1.63 -10.81
C LEU A 303 -19.75 2.73 -11.78
N HIS A 304 -20.64 3.12 -12.69
CA HIS A 304 -20.38 4.24 -13.60
C HIS A 304 -20.08 5.51 -12.81
N LEU A 305 -20.91 5.90 -11.85
CA LEU A 305 -20.70 7.09 -11.02
C LEU A 305 -19.33 7.05 -10.29
N LEU A 306 -18.96 5.92 -9.70
CA LEU A 306 -17.69 5.77 -9.00
C LEU A 306 -16.48 5.87 -9.95
N ILE A 307 -16.58 5.28 -11.14
CA ILE A 307 -15.54 5.35 -12.15
C ILE A 307 -15.34 6.79 -12.64
N GLU A 308 -16.44 7.52 -12.87
CA GLU A 308 -16.37 8.93 -13.30
C GLU A 308 -15.80 9.83 -12.19
N ALA A 309 -16.23 9.63 -10.93
CA ALA A 309 -15.63 10.33 -9.79
C ALA A 309 -14.13 10.04 -9.63
N LYS A 310 -13.71 8.77 -9.84
CA LYS A 310 -12.29 8.38 -9.86
C LYS A 310 -11.55 9.16 -10.92
N LYS A 311 -12.02 9.19 -12.17
CA LYS A 311 -11.33 9.86 -13.28
C LYS A 311 -11.07 11.33 -13.00
N LEU A 312 -12.05 12.04 -12.43
CA LEU A 312 -11.91 13.45 -12.06
C LEU A 312 -10.83 13.64 -10.99
N ALA A 313 -10.91 12.91 -9.88
CA ALA A 313 -9.92 12.99 -8.80
C ALA A 313 -8.51 12.56 -9.25
N TYR A 314 -8.42 11.56 -10.15
CA TYR A 314 -7.15 11.08 -10.66
C TYR A 314 -6.51 12.04 -11.67
N ALA A 315 -7.30 12.84 -12.38
CA ALA A 315 -6.78 13.93 -13.21
C ALA A 315 -6.10 15.01 -12.34
N ASP A 316 -6.68 15.36 -11.20
CA ASP A 316 -6.02 16.27 -10.24
C ASP A 316 -4.83 15.61 -9.55
N ARG A 317 -4.93 14.33 -9.20
CA ARG A 317 -3.81 13.52 -8.69
C ARG A 317 -2.60 13.59 -9.63
N ALA A 318 -2.82 13.38 -10.92
CA ALA A 318 -1.77 13.40 -11.94
C ALA A 318 -1.09 14.77 -12.03
N LYS A 319 -1.88 15.84 -11.95
CA LYS A 319 -1.41 17.22 -12.13
C LYS A 319 -0.74 17.82 -10.89
N GLN A 320 -1.27 17.53 -9.71
CA GLN A 320 -1.04 18.34 -8.51
C GLN A 320 -0.13 17.66 -7.48
N ILE A 321 0.04 16.33 -7.52
CA ILE A 321 0.77 15.62 -6.47
C ILE A 321 2.27 15.59 -6.77
N ALA A 322 3.04 16.22 -5.89
CA ALA A 322 4.49 16.27 -5.92
C ALA A 322 5.03 16.45 -4.49
N ASP A 323 6.36 16.46 -4.33
CA ASP A 323 7.00 16.76 -3.05
C ASP A 323 6.61 18.16 -2.54
N PRO A 324 6.02 18.28 -1.34
CA PRO A 324 5.61 19.56 -0.77
C PRO A 324 6.77 20.52 -0.51
N ASP A 325 8.01 20.04 -0.42
CA ASP A 325 9.18 20.90 -0.27
C ASP A 325 9.51 21.66 -1.59
N PHE A 326 8.99 21.17 -2.73
CA PHE A 326 9.25 21.71 -4.08
C PHE A 326 8.00 22.28 -4.76
N TYR A 327 6.81 21.82 -4.39
CA TYR A 327 5.55 22.25 -4.99
C TYR A 327 4.41 22.25 -3.96
N LYS A 328 3.70 23.37 -3.84
CA LYS A 328 2.54 23.49 -2.94
C LYS A 328 1.25 23.26 -3.73
N ALA A 329 0.69 22.06 -3.63
CA ALA A 329 -0.62 21.74 -4.19
C ALA A 329 -1.72 22.60 -3.54
N PRO A 330 -2.76 23.05 -4.27
CA PRO A 330 -3.84 23.87 -3.74
C PRO A 330 -4.86 23.04 -2.95
N LEU A 331 -4.43 22.42 -1.86
CA LEU A 331 -5.21 21.42 -1.11
C LEU A 331 -6.54 21.96 -0.57
N ASP A 332 -6.57 23.20 -0.08
CA ASP A 332 -7.80 23.82 0.44
C ASP A 332 -8.92 23.87 -0.63
N ARG A 333 -8.55 24.15 -1.89
CA ARG A 333 -9.49 24.12 -3.01
C ARG A 333 -9.88 22.70 -3.35
N LEU A 334 -8.90 21.81 -3.57
CA LEU A 334 -9.14 20.43 -4.03
C LEU A 334 -9.96 19.60 -3.03
N LEU A 335 -9.83 19.88 -1.74
CA LEU A 335 -10.59 19.22 -0.67
C LEU A 335 -11.89 19.94 -0.29
N SER A 336 -12.23 21.07 -0.93
CA SER A 336 -13.46 21.81 -0.62
C SER A 336 -14.70 21.13 -1.20
N LYS A 337 -15.84 21.29 -0.51
CA LYS A 337 -17.15 20.82 -0.99
C LYS A 337 -17.62 21.60 -2.23
N ASP A 338 -17.22 22.86 -2.35
CA ASP A 338 -17.53 23.70 -3.51
C ASP A 338 -16.84 23.17 -4.77
N TYR A 339 -15.55 22.85 -4.69
CA TYR A 339 -14.83 22.23 -5.81
C TYR A 339 -15.42 20.87 -6.19
N ALA A 340 -15.78 20.04 -5.21
CA ALA A 340 -16.47 18.79 -5.50
C ALA A 340 -17.83 19.00 -6.18
N ALA A 341 -18.54 20.09 -5.87
CA ALA A 341 -19.76 20.47 -6.58
C ALA A 341 -19.50 20.94 -8.02
N GLU A 342 -18.37 21.58 -8.30
CA GLU A 342 -17.90 21.86 -9.66
C GLU A 342 -17.61 20.57 -10.41
N GLN A 343 -16.85 19.65 -9.80
CA GLN A 343 -16.47 18.36 -10.40
C GLN A 343 -17.69 17.51 -10.78
N ARG A 344 -18.72 17.46 -9.92
CA ARG A 344 -19.97 16.74 -10.21
C ARG A 344 -20.66 17.17 -11.50
N LYS A 345 -20.48 18.42 -11.96
CA LYS A 345 -21.09 18.91 -13.21
C LYS A 345 -20.50 18.24 -14.45
N HIS A 346 -19.34 17.60 -14.33
CA HIS A 346 -18.70 16.85 -15.41
C HIS A 346 -19.18 15.41 -15.52
N ILE A 347 -19.95 14.91 -14.54
CA ILE A 347 -20.46 13.54 -14.55
C ILE A 347 -21.79 13.48 -15.29
N ASP A 348 -21.79 12.85 -16.46
CA ASP A 348 -23.00 12.54 -17.24
C ASP A 348 -23.43 11.10 -16.94
N PRO A 349 -24.66 10.84 -16.43
CA PRO A 349 -25.10 9.50 -16.06
C PRO A 349 -25.17 8.49 -17.23
N ALA A 350 -25.09 8.96 -18.48
CA ALA A 350 -25.18 8.15 -19.68
C ALA A 350 -23.86 8.04 -20.47
N LYS A 351 -22.84 8.86 -20.17
CA LYS A 351 -21.62 8.95 -20.98
C LYS A 351 -20.38 9.09 -20.12
N ILE A 352 -19.29 8.51 -20.61
CA ILE A 352 -17.99 8.66 -19.96
C ILE A 352 -17.40 10.06 -20.17
N TYR A 353 -16.72 10.56 -19.15
CA TYR A 353 -15.71 11.58 -19.21
C TYR A 353 -14.38 10.95 -19.65
N ASP A 354 -13.66 11.64 -20.54
CA ASP A 354 -12.31 11.28 -20.98
C ASP A 354 -11.32 12.33 -20.44
N PRO A 355 -10.53 12.01 -19.40
CA PRO A 355 -9.57 12.95 -18.85
C PRO A 355 -8.42 13.20 -19.85
N ALA A 356 -8.12 14.48 -20.10
CA ALA A 356 -6.99 14.85 -20.97
C ALA A 356 -5.61 14.47 -20.39
N GLN A 357 -5.53 14.22 -19.07
CA GLN A 357 -4.29 13.85 -18.39
C GLN A 357 -4.19 12.34 -18.21
N LYS A 358 -2.99 11.81 -18.45
CA LYS A 358 -2.65 10.41 -18.17
C LYS A 358 -2.28 10.24 -16.71
N ASP A 359 -2.58 9.08 -16.16
CA ASP A 359 -2.19 8.74 -14.80
C ASP A 359 -0.65 8.70 -14.70
N PRO A 360 -0.06 9.26 -13.61
CA PRO A 360 1.36 9.08 -13.35
C PRO A 360 1.63 7.59 -13.18
N ARG A 361 2.86 7.14 -13.45
CA ARG A 361 3.19 5.72 -13.30
C ARG A 361 2.97 5.30 -11.85
N GLY A 362 1.97 4.45 -11.64
CA GLY A 362 1.75 3.73 -10.40
C GLY A 362 2.64 2.50 -10.32
N GLY A 363 2.95 2.09 -9.09
CA GLY A 363 3.47 0.75 -8.82
C GLY A 363 2.31 -0.21 -8.81
N GLU A 364 2.57 -1.50 -8.75
CA GLU A 364 1.50 -2.52 -8.73
C GLU A 364 1.36 -3.14 -7.33
N ASP A 365 2.38 -2.99 -6.49
CA ASP A 365 2.69 -3.94 -5.43
C ASP A 365 3.03 -3.26 -4.10
N THR A 366 2.47 -3.75 -2.98
CA THR A 366 2.72 -3.22 -1.63
C THR A 366 2.14 -4.15 -0.57
N VAL A 367 2.59 -3.98 0.68
CA VAL A 367 1.89 -4.52 1.86
C VAL A 367 1.25 -3.40 2.68
N TYR A 368 0.07 -3.68 3.20
CA TYR A 368 -0.63 -2.87 4.19
C TYR A 368 -0.85 -3.69 5.46
N LEU A 369 -0.72 -3.04 6.61
CA LEU A 369 -1.04 -3.62 7.90
C LEU A 369 -1.69 -2.60 8.83
N THR A 370 -2.44 -3.10 9.79
CA THR A 370 -3.03 -2.27 10.84
C THR A 370 -2.98 -2.97 12.19
N VAL A 371 -2.79 -2.18 13.25
CA VAL A 371 -2.74 -2.67 14.62
C VAL A 371 -3.53 -1.75 15.54
N ILE A 372 -4.28 -2.34 16.47
CA ILE A 372 -4.87 -1.66 17.62
C ILE A 372 -4.48 -2.41 18.89
N ASP A 373 -3.95 -1.69 19.88
CA ASP A 373 -3.53 -2.28 21.16
C ASP A 373 -4.57 -2.09 22.28
N LYS A 374 -4.22 -2.61 23.47
CA LYS A 374 -5.06 -2.58 24.68
C LYS A 374 -5.32 -1.18 25.20
N ASP A 375 -4.42 -0.24 24.89
CA ASP A 375 -4.51 1.15 25.31
C ASP A 375 -5.19 2.00 24.22
N ARG A 376 -5.68 1.37 23.14
CA ARG A 376 -6.37 1.95 21.99
C ARG A 376 -5.51 2.87 21.14
N ASN A 377 -4.19 2.69 21.17
CA ASN A 377 -3.35 3.26 20.12
C ASN A 377 -3.67 2.55 18.81
N VAL A 378 -3.71 3.30 17.72
CA VAL A 378 -4.08 2.79 16.40
C VAL A 378 -2.98 3.11 15.42
N VAL A 379 -2.55 2.12 14.65
CA VAL A 379 -1.56 2.27 13.59
C VAL A 379 -2.17 1.77 12.29
N SER A 380 -2.27 2.65 11.30
CA SER A 380 -2.47 2.31 9.90
C SER A 380 -1.12 2.45 9.20
N PHE A 381 -0.58 1.38 8.63
CA PHE A 381 0.80 1.33 8.16
C PHE A 381 0.88 0.69 6.79
N ILE A 382 1.70 1.27 5.92
CA ILE A 382 1.92 0.76 4.58
C ILE A 382 3.40 0.88 4.19
N GLN A 383 3.94 -0.14 3.50
CA GLN A 383 5.32 -0.18 3.05
C GLN A 383 5.40 -0.84 1.67
N SER A 384 6.38 -0.43 0.85
CA SER A 384 6.54 -0.96 -0.51
C SER A 384 7.94 -0.77 -1.07
N ILE A 385 8.31 -1.64 -2.01
CA ILE A 385 9.42 -1.45 -2.96
C ILE A 385 8.98 -1.00 -4.37
N PHE A 386 7.72 -0.55 -4.50
CA PHE A 386 7.01 -0.03 -5.67
C PHE A 386 6.46 -1.07 -6.64
N SER A 387 7.32 -1.74 -7.41
CA SER A 387 6.95 -2.88 -8.26
C SER A 387 7.42 -4.18 -7.62
N ALA A 388 6.90 -5.33 -8.04
CA ALA A 388 7.38 -6.64 -7.59
C ALA A 388 8.91 -6.74 -7.74
N PHE A 389 9.59 -7.02 -6.62
CA PHE A 389 11.06 -7.03 -6.49
C PHE A 389 11.76 -5.70 -6.83
N GLY A 390 11.02 -4.60 -6.85
CA GLY A 390 11.51 -3.23 -6.99
C GLY A 390 12.36 -3.03 -8.24
N SER A 391 13.59 -2.55 -8.04
CA SER A 391 14.55 -2.34 -9.13
C SER A 391 15.16 -3.66 -9.63
N GLY A 392 14.91 -4.78 -8.95
CA GLY A 392 15.58 -6.05 -9.18
C GLY A 392 17.04 -6.05 -8.75
N LEU A 393 17.45 -5.11 -7.88
CA LEU A 393 18.84 -4.94 -7.47
C LEU A 393 19.02 -5.29 -5.99
N VAL A 394 19.97 -6.17 -5.71
CA VAL A 394 20.46 -6.46 -4.35
C VAL A 394 21.92 -6.01 -4.31
N ALA A 395 22.29 -5.20 -3.33
CA ALA A 395 23.68 -4.74 -3.20
C ALA A 395 24.54 -5.80 -2.51
N GLY A 396 25.31 -6.57 -3.27
CA GLY A 396 26.27 -7.55 -2.74
C GLY A 396 25.62 -8.62 -1.86
N ASP A 397 26.08 -8.72 -0.62
CA ASP A 397 25.65 -9.69 0.39
C ASP A 397 24.70 -9.08 1.43
N THR A 398 24.05 -7.95 1.14
CA THR A 398 23.11 -7.32 2.07
C THR A 398 21.80 -8.10 2.21
N GLY A 399 21.40 -8.85 1.18
CA GLY A 399 20.10 -9.53 1.11
C GLY A 399 18.90 -8.58 1.00
N ILE A 400 19.16 -7.28 0.78
CA ILE A 400 18.17 -6.22 0.71
C ILE A 400 17.94 -5.87 -0.76
N VAL A 401 16.70 -6.02 -1.22
CA VAL A 401 16.29 -5.55 -2.55
C VAL A 401 15.95 -4.06 -2.49
N LEU A 402 16.46 -3.30 -3.46
CA LEU A 402 16.22 -1.87 -3.57
C LEU A 402 14.93 -1.60 -4.35
N HIS A 403 14.16 -0.62 -3.89
CA HIS A 403 12.93 -0.21 -4.57
C HIS A 403 13.20 0.50 -5.90
N ASN A 404 12.20 0.53 -6.80
CA ASN A 404 12.23 1.35 -8.03
C ASN A 404 11.33 2.60 -7.96
N ARG A 405 11.06 3.13 -6.76
CA ARG A 405 10.13 4.25 -6.52
C ARG A 405 10.41 5.52 -7.35
N GLY A 406 11.66 5.77 -7.72
CA GLY A 406 12.04 6.89 -8.58
C GLY A 406 11.45 6.82 -10.00
N ALA A 407 10.99 5.66 -10.45
CA ALA A 407 10.21 5.53 -11.69
C ALA A 407 8.91 6.37 -11.67
N GLY A 408 8.43 6.75 -10.46
CA GLY A 408 7.28 7.64 -10.28
C GLY A 408 7.55 9.11 -10.58
N PHE A 409 8.78 9.54 -10.88
CA PHE A 409 9.03 10.91 -11.36
C PHE A 409 8.51 11.11 -12.78
N SER A 410 8.11 12.34 -13.09
CA SER A 410 7.87 12.76 -14.47
C SER A 410 9.20 13.07 -15.19
N PHE A 411 9.29 12.69 -16.47
CA PHE A 411 10.38 13.10 -17.35
C PHE A 411 10.10 14.42 -18.10
N ASP A 412 8.93 15.04 -17.86
CA ASP A 412 8.60 16.36 -18.35
C ASP A 412 9.19 17.44 -17.40
N PRO A 413 10.09 18.31 -17.90
CA PRO A 413 10.72 19.36 -17.08
C PRO A 413 9.74 20.42 -16.55
N GLN A 414 8.53 20.53 -17.09
CA GLN A 414 7.51 21.47 -16.62
C GLN A 414 6.61 20.88 -15.52
N HIS A 415 6.63 19.55 -15.37
CA HIS A 415 5.73 18.88 -14.44
C HIS A 415 6.13 19.14 -12.97
N PRO A 416 5.18 19.39 -12.05
CA PRO A 416 5.47 19.56 -10.63
C PRO A 416 6.22 18.38 -10.02
N ASN A 417 5.96 17.16 -10.48
CA ASN A 417 6.64 15.92 -10.08
C ASN A 417 7.83 15.54 -10.98
N ARG A 418 8.51 16.49 -11.66
CA ARG A 418 9.74 16.20 -12.41
C ARG A 418 10.87 15.65 -11.53
N LEU A 419 11.78 14.85 -12.11
CA LEU A 419 13.00 14.37 -11.43
C LEU A 419 13.94 15.54 -11.10
N GLU A 420 14.25 15.69 -9.82
CA GLU A 420 15.13 16.72 -9.27
C GLU A 420 15.87 16.19 -8.03
N GLY A 421 17.16 16.50 -7.88
CA GLY A 421 17.98 15.99 -6.78
C GLY A 421 17.46 16.44 -5.41
N GLY A 422 17.41 15.52 -4.44
CA GLY A 422 16.90 15.79 -3.09
C GLY A 422 15.37 15.80 -2.97
N LYS A 423 14.65 15.66 -4.09
CA LYS A 423 13.19 15.61 -4.13
C LYS A 423 12.67 14.19 -3.93
N ARG A 424 11.44 14.06 -3.41
CA ARG A 424 10.70 12.80 -3.37
C ARG A 424 9.84 12.61 -4.62
N PRO A 425 9.77 11.39 -5.16
CA PRO A 425 8.83 11.07 -6.24
C PRO A 425 7.40 11.02 -5.73
N PHE A 426 6.43 11.12 -6.64
CA PHE A 426 5.05 10.69 -6.39
C PHE A 426 5.01 9.30 -5.73
N HIS A 427 4.16 9.17 -4.72
CA HIS A 427 4.01 7.94 -3.96
C HIS A 427 2.57 7.41 -4.02
N THR A 428 2.44 6.14 -4.38
CA THR A 428 1.14 5.46 -4.42
C THR A 428 0.64 5.03 -3.04
N LEU A 429 1.50 5.01 -2.03
CA LEU A 429 1.14 4.44 -0.73
C LEU A 429 0.26 5.36 0.11
N ILE A 430 -0.89 4.84 0.54
CA ILE A 430 -1.83 5.54 1.40
C ILE A 430 -2.34 4.62 2.52
N PRO A 431 -1.97 4.85 3.79
CA PRO A 431 -2.66 4.29 4.95
C PRO A 431 -3.86 5.18 5.33
N GLY A 432 -5.04 4.58 5.54
CA GLY A 432 -6.29 5.29 5.84
C GLY A 432 -6.76 5.13 7.29
N MET A 433 -7.31 6.20 7.86
CA MET A 433 -7.99 6.15 9.17
C MET A 433 -9.27 6.99 9.14
N ALA A 434 -10.37 6.47 9.67
CA ALA A 434 -11.63 7.19 9.77
C ALA A 434 -12.09 7.33 11.22
N PHE A 435 -12.59 8.51 11.55
CA PHE A 435 -13.08 8.89 12.86
C PHE A 435 -14.60 9.04 12.82
N LYS A 436 -15.23 8.76 13.96
CA LYS A 436 -16.63 9.06 14.23
C LYS A 436 -16.72 9.74 15.59
N ASP A 437 -17.45 10.85 15.65
CA ASP A 437 -17.61 11.65 16.87
C ASP A 437 -16.26 12.04 17.54
N GLY A 438 -15.27 12.38 16.70
CA GLY A 438 -13.93 12.78 17.14
C GLY A 438 -13.05 11.66 17.70
N ARG A 439 -13.43 10.39 17.53
CA ARG A 439 -12.65 9.22 17.98
C ARG A 439 -12.32 8.29 16.81
N PRO A 440 -11.19 7.57 16.84
CA PRO A 440 -10.91 6.55 15.84
C PRO A 440 -12.04 5.52 15.79
N TRP A 441 -12.52 5.26 14.58
CA TRP A 441 -13.56 4.26 14.32
C TRP A 441 -13.01 3.13 13.45
N LEU A 442 -12.18 3.45 12.46
CA LEU A 442 -11.65 2.48 11.50
C LEU A 442 -10.20 2.82 11.15
N SER A 443 -9.33 1.81 11.18
CA SER A 443 -8.01 1.83 10.56
C SER A 443 -8.01 0.83 9.41
N PHE A 444 -7.68 1.28 8.20
CA PHE A 444 -7.89 0.48 6.99
C PHE A 444 -6.94 0.86 5.85
N GLY A 445 -6.79 -0.08 4.93
CA GLY A 445 -6.06 0.14 3.70
C GLY A 445 -6.39 -0.92 2.66
N VAL A 446 -6.30 -0.55 1.39
CA VAL A 446 -6.44 -1.49 0.26
C VAL A 446 -5.19 -1.38 -0.57
N MET A 447 -4.36 -2.43 -0.57
CA MET A 447 -3.10 -2.52 -1.33
C MET A 447 -3.32 -2.44 -2.85
N GLY A 448 -2.26 -2.22 -3.62
CA GLY A 448 -2.28 -2.40 -5.09
C GLY A 448 -2.05 -1.11 -5.88
N GLY A 449 -1.05 -0.30 -5.51
CA GLY A 449 -0.63 0.79 -6.41
C GLY A 449 -1.68 1.86 -6.67
N ASP A 450 -2.09 2.02 -7.92
CA ASP A 450 -3.18 2.93 -8.30
C ASP A 450 -4.58 2.44 -7.90
N MET A 451 -4.71 1.19 -7.44
CA MET A 451 -5.95 0.67 -6.84
C MET A 451 -6.25 1.32 -5.49
N GLN A 452 -5.25 1.84 -4.78
CA GLN A 452 -5.40 2.16 -3.35
C GLN A 452 -6.50 3.19 -3.09
N ALA A 453 -6.47 4.36 -3.74
CA ALA A 453 -7.45 5.42 -3.47
C ALA A 453 -8.88 5.01 -3.88
N GLN A 454 -9.05 4.42 -5.07
CA GLN A 454 -10.35 3.89 -5.50
C GLN A 454 -10.83 2.70 -4.64
N GLY A 455 -9.92 1.90 -4.09
CA GLY A 455 -10.22 0.80 -3.17
C GLY A 455 -10.64 1.30 -1.79
N HIS A 456 -9.95 2.32 -1.26
CA HIS A 456 -10.31 3.00 -0.01
C HIS A 456 -11.75 3.50 -0.06
N VAL A 457 -12.12 4.19 -1.14
CA VAL A 457 -13.48 4.68 -1.37
C VAL A 457 -14.47 3.51 -1.42
N GLN A 458 -14.22 2.49 -2.26
CA GLN A 458 -15.12 1.34 -2.37
C GLN A 458 -15.42 0.68 -1.02
N VAL A 459 -14.40 0.49 -0.17
CA VAL A 459 -14.57 -0.10 1.17
C VAL A 459 -15.33 0.84 2.12
N LEU A 460 -15.00 2.14 2.13
CA LEU A 460 -15.69 3.11 2.98
C LEU A 460 -17.18 3.18 2.64
N LEU A 461 -17.54 3.17 1.35
CA LEU A 461 -18.93 3.12 0.90
C LEU A 461 -19.64 1.85 1.36
N ASN A 462 -18.99 0.69 1.26
CA ASN A 462 -19.55 -0.57 1.75
C ASN A 462 -19.87 -0.51 3.25
N LEU A 463 -19.00 0.11 4.06
CA LEU A 463 -19.19 0.26 5.50
C LEU A 463 -20.24 1.33 5.86
N ILE A 464 -20.16 2.50 5.23
CA ILE A 464 -20.91 3.71 5.63
C ILE A 464 -22.27 3.77 4.93
N ASP A 465 -22.33 3.63 3.61
CA ASP A 465 -23.56 3.76 2.82
C ASP A 465 -24.39 2.47 2.82
N PHE A 466 -23.72 1.32 2.74
CA PHE A 466 -24.36 0.01 2.66
C PHE A 466 -24.43 -0.75 4.00
N GLY A 467 -23.82 -0.21 5.05
CA GLY A 467 -23.91 -0.77 6.41
C GLY A 467 -23.36 -2.20 6.55
N MET A 468 -22.38 -2.57 5.72
CA MET A 468 -21.79 -3.91 5.74
C MET A 468 -20.89 -4.09 6.97
N ASP A 469 -20.77 -5.35 7.43
CA ASP A 469 -19.77 -5.68 8.44
C ASP A 469 -18.34 -5.62 7.85
N ILE A 470 -17.34 -5.47 8.72
CA ILE A 470 -15.96 -5.21 8.31
C ILE A 470 -15.36 -6.26 7.38
N GLN A 471 -15.68 -7.54 7.57
CA GLN A 471 -15.18 -8.60 6.69
C GLN A 471 -15.88 -8.53 5.34
N ARG A 472 -17.21 -8.45 5.34
CA ARG A 472 -17.99 -8.37 4.10
C ARG A 472 -17.62 -7.15 3.26
N ALA A 473 -17.39 -5.99 3.88
CA ALA A 473 -17.02 -4.77 3.18
C ALA A 473 -15.72 -4.91 2.37
N GLY A 474 -14.77 -5.68 2.89
CA GLY A 474 -13.53 -6.03 2.19
C GLY A 474 -13.73 -7.08 1.09
N GLU A 475 -14.62 -8.04 1.29
CA GLU A 475 -14.81 -9.14 0.34
C GLU A 475 -15.66 -8.77 -0.88
N MET A 476 -16.44 -7.70 -0.81
CA MET A 476 -17.29 -7.27 -1.94
C MET A 476 -16.50 -7.15 -3.25
N PRO A 477 -17.09 -7.56 -4.39
CA PRO A 477 -16.45 -7.43 -5.70
C PRO A 477 -16.12 -5.98 -6.02
N ARG A 478 -14.93 -5.74 -6.55
CA ARG A 478 -14.37 -4.42 -6.85
C ARG A 478 -14.27 -4.17 -8.35
N PHE A 479 -14.22 -2.89 -8.69
CA PHE A 479 -13.69 -2.44 -9.98
C PHE A 479 -12.28 -1.86 -9.79
N HIS A 480 -11.52 -1.86 -10.87
CA HIS A 480 -10.25 -1.14 -10.98
C HIS A 480 -10.22 -0.40 -12.33
N HIS A 481 -10.19 0.93 -12.29
CA HIS A 481 -10.00 1.75 -13.48
C HIS A 481 -8.53 2.12 -13.69
N PHE A 482 -8.04 1.88 -14.91
CA PHE A 482 -6.74 2.27 -15.45
C PHE A 482 -6.93 3.19 -16.66
N ASP A 483 -5.87 3.84 -17.15
CA ASP A 483 -5.88 4.54 -18.45
C ASP A 483 -6.29 3.62 -19.62
N SER A 484 -6.01 2.31 -19.50
CA SER A 484 -6.30 1.33 -20.56
C SER A 484 -7.76 0.83 -20.55
N GLY A 485 -8.52 1.12 -19.49
CA GLY A 485 -9.92 0.74 -19.30
C GLY A 485 -10.26 0.27 -17.88
N VAL A 486 -11.39 -0.40 -17.72
CA VAL A 486 -11.95 -0.82 -16.43
C VAL A 486 -11.94 -2.34 -16.29
N ALA A 487 -11.24 -2.84 -15.28
CA ALA A 487 -11.35 -4.23 -14.86
C ALA A 487 -12.46 -4.37 -13.81
N LEU A 488 -13.19 -5.47 -13.88
CA LEU A 488 -14.28 -5.83 -12.96
C LEU A 488 -14.10 -7.27 -12.50
N GLU A 489 -14.21 -7.53 -11.21
CA GLU A 489 -14.16 -8.90 -10.69
C GLU A 489 -15.29 -9.77 -11.21
N SER A 490 -15.01 -11.07 -11.37
CA SER A 490 -15.90 -12.05 -12.01
C SER A 490 -17.29 -12.14 -11.38
N ALA A 491 -17.41 -11.83 -10.09
CA ALA A 491 -18.69 -11.80 -9.39
C ALA A 491 -19.63 -10.64 -9.81
N ILE A 492 -19.12 -9.65 -10.56
CA ILE A 492 -19.96 -8.59 -11.16
C ILE A 492 -20.58 -9.15 -12.45
N GLY A 493 -21.92 -9.23 -12.46
CA GLY A 493 -22.71 -9.90 -13.50
C GLY A 493 -22.63 -9.27 -14.90
N GLU A 494 -22.96 -10.07 -15.92
CA GLU A 494 -22.83 -9.67 -17.33
C GLU A 494 -23.76 -8.52 -17.72
N ASP A 495 -24.94 -8.40 -17.10
CA ASP A 495 -25.87 -7.29 -17.35
C ASP A 495 -25.26 -5.94 -16.94
N VAL A 496 -24.56 -5.91 -15.81
CA VAL A 496 -23.82 -4.73 -15.33
C VAL A 496 -22.69 -4.39 -16.30
N ARG A 497 -21.93 -5.40 -16.73
CA ARG A 497 -20.83 -5.25 -17.69
C ARG A 497 -21.33 -4.68 -19.02
N ASN A 498 -22.43 -5.20 -19.56
CA ASN A 498 -23.01 -4.76 -20.82
C ASN A 498 -23.54 -3.33 -20.72
N THR A 499 -24.17 -2.97 -19.60
CA THR A 499 -24.64 -1.60 -19.36
C THR A 499 -23.46 -0.62 -19.28
N LEU A 500 -22.36 -0.98 -18.61
CA LEU A 500 -21.15 -0.14 -18.57
C LEU A 500 -20.53 0.03 -19.96
N LYS A 501 -20.42 -1.03 -20.77
CA LYS A 501 -19.98 -0.94 -22.17
C LYS A 501 -20.86 0.01 -22.98
N ALA A 502 -22.19 -0.09 -22.81
CA ALA A 502 -23.15 0.76 -23.52
C ALA A 502 -23.00 2.26 -23.15
N LYS A 503 -22.56 2.57 -21.92
CA LYS A 503 -22.22 3.94 -21.49
C LYS A 503 -20.86 4.43 -22.02
N GLY A 504 -20.07 3.55 -22.65
CA GLY A 504 -18.77 3.86 -23.27
C GLY A 504 -17.55 3.32 -22.51
N HIS A 505 -17.72 2.62 -21.38
CA HIS A 505 -16.58 2.07 -20.64
C HIS A 505 -15.91 0.93 -21.39
N LYS A 506 -14.60 1.04 -21.60
CA LYS A 506 -13.78 -0.04 -22.15
C LYS A 506 -13.45 -1.04 -21.05
N LEU A 507 -14.11 -2.19 -21.05
CA LEU A 507 -13.79 -3.25 -20.08
C LEU A 507 -12.51 -3.99 -20.47
N THR A 508 -11.67 -4.28 -19.47
CA THR A 508 -10.41 -5.04 -19.63
C THR A 508 -10.39 -6.23 -18.67
N MET A 509 -9.52 -7.20 -18.96
CA MET A 509 -9.20 -8.26 -18.00
C MET A 509 -7.94 -7.87 -17.25
N SER A 510 -7.99 -7.95 -15.94
CA SER A 510 -6.82 -7.77 -15.08
C SER A 510 -6.95 -8.63 -13.82
N PRO A 511 -6.85 -9.97 -13.93
CA PRO A 511 -6.94 -10.88 -12.78
C PRO A 511 -5.93 -10.49 -11.70
N GLY A 512 -6.33 -10.55 -10.43
CA GLY A 512 -5.44 -10.26 -9.30
C GLY A 512 -5.19 -8.76 -9.00
N SER A 513 -5.57 -7.85 -9.90
CA SER A 513 -5.28 -6.41 -9.75
C SER A 513 -6.21 -5.64 -8.80
N PHE A 514 -7.09 -6.30 -8.05
CA PHE A 514 -8.15 -5.67 -7.25
C PHE A 514 -7.72 -5.31 -5.82
N GLY A 515 -6.41 -5.36 -5.57
CA GLY A 515 -5.83 -5.00 -4.29
C GLY A 515 -6.07 -6.02 -3.18
N GLY A 516 -5.57 -5.70 -1.98
CA GLY A 516 -5.83 -6.48 -0.78
C GLY A 516 -6.11 -5.60 0.42
N TYR A 517 -7.23 -5.85 1.07
CA TYR A 517 -7.77 -5.13 2.20
C TYR A 517 -7.31 -5.69 3.55
N GLN A 518 -6.95 -4.80 4.47
CA GLN A 518 -6.91 -5.10 5.91
C GLN A 518 -7.61 -3.97 6.64
N ALA A 519 -8.34 -4.28 7.70
CA ALA A 519 -8.87 -3.26 8.59
C ALA A 519 -9.19 -3.74 9.98
N ILE A 520 -9.20 -2.79 10.91
CA ILE A 520 -9.70 -2.96 12.27
C ILE A 520 -10.64 -1.80 12.58
N MET A 521 -11.84 -2.14 13.05
CA MET A 521 -12.87 -1.22 13.52
C MET A 521 -12.96 -1.30 15.04
N ILE A 522 -13.09 -0.15 15.69
CA ILE A 522 -13.45 -0.05 17.11
C ILE A 522 -14.97 0.12 17.17
N ASP A 523 -15.66 -0.87 17.74
CA ASP A 523 -17.11 -0.78 17.95
C ASP A 523 -17.42 0.35 18.95
N PRO A 524 -18.22 1.36 18.58
CA PRO A 524 -18.43 2.53 19.42
C PRO A 524 -19.28 2.24 20.67
N ILE A 525 -19.99 1.10 20.70
CA ILE A 525 -20.89 0.73 21.80
C ILE A 525 -20.14 -0.11 22.84
N SER A 526 -19.56 -1.22 22.42
CA SER A 526 -18.89 -2.18 23.29
C SER A 526 -17.40 -1.90 23.49
N GLY A 527 -16.78 -1.10 22.63
CA GLY A 527 -15.34 -0.91 22.58
C GLY A 527 -14.57 -2.14 22.07
N ALA A 528 -15.26 -3.18 21.59
CA ALA A 528 -14.64 -4.36 20.99
C ALA A 528 -13.96 -4.02 19.66
N LEU A 529 -12.92 -4.79 19.33
CA LEU A 529 -12.19 -4.67 18.07
C LEU A 529 -12.75 -5.69 17.08
N PHE A 530 -13.18 -5.23 15.91
CA PHE A 530 -13.59 -6.09 14.80
C PHE A 530 -12.59 -5.96 13.66
N ALA A 531 -12.14 -7.06 13.10
CA ALA A 531 -11.15 -7.03 12.02
C ALA A 531 -11.58 -7.85 10.81
N GLY A 532 -11.16 -7.34 9.64
CA GLY A 532 -11.30 -8.01 8.36
C GLY A 532 -9.97 -8.12 7.63
N SER A 533 -9.78 -9.23 6.92
CA SER A 533 -8.63 -9.48 6.05
C SER A 533 -9.11 -9.99 4.70
N ASP A 534 -8.51 -9.51 3.62
CA ASP A 534 -8.91 -9.86 2.26
C ASP A 534 -8.80 -11.36 1.97
N LEU A 535 -9.76 -11.88 1.20
CA LEU A 535 -9.70 -13.25 0.67
C LEU A 535 -8.67 -13.40 -0.46
N ARG A 536 -8.28 -12.29 -1.11
CA ARG A 536 -7.35 -12.24 -2.25
C ARG A 536 -5.88 -12.36 -1.84
N LYS A 537 -5.59 -12.48 -0.55
CA LYS A 537 -4.25 -12.59 0.03
C LYS A 537 -4.22 -13.75 1.02
N ASP A 538 -3.03 -14.29 1.28
CA ASP A 538 -2.83 -15.36 2.27
C ASP A 538 -3.13 -14.88 3.71
N GLY A 539 -3.06 -13.58 3.92
CA GLY A 539 -3.15 -12.87 5.19
C GLY A 539 -4.36 -13.18 6.07
N CYS A 540 -4.25 -12.71 7.31
CA CYS A 540 -5.30 -12.85 8.29
C CYS A 540 -5.29 -11.71 9.31
N ALA A 541 -6.46 -11.53 9.93
CA ALA A 541 -6.59 -10.78 11.16
C ALA A 541 -6.51 -11.73 12.37
N ILE A 542 -5.82 -11.32 13.43
CA ILE A 542 -5.71 -12.07 14.68
C ILE A 542 -5.78 -11.09 15.86
N GLY A 543 -6.47 -11.47 16.93
CA GLY A 543 -6.56 -10.66 18.14
C GLY A 543 -6.79 -11.50 19.40
N TRP A 544 -6.67 -10.87 20.57
CA TRP A 544 -6.95 -11.48 21.88
C TRP A 544 -7.70 -10.54 22.84
#